data_AF-A0A2S5LUQ4-F1
#
_entry.id   AF-A0A2S5LUQ4-F1
#
_cell.length_a   1.000
_cell.length_b   1.000
_cell.length_c   1.000
_cell.angle_alpha   90.00
_cell.angle_beta   90.00
_cell.angle_gamma   90.00
#
_symmetry.space_group_name_H-M   'P 1'
#
loop_
_entity.id
_entity.type
_entity.pdbx_description
1 polymer ?
#
loop_
_entity_poly.entity_id
_entity_poly.type
_entity_poly.pdbx_seq_one_letter_code
_entity_poly.pdbx_strand_id
1 'polypeptide(L)'
;MDQIVDFLLRWIHLFAGIIWVGHNYASVIQRPNFRPPGKEDLGDEQSSVYMALLGREHGTFRYAAIVTWLAGVGMLWQRGLLIDAITMKGYLAVIGMGFWLGTLMLANLWFILWPNQKKVLGFIYAPLDERVRCARITFLSSRTNTMLSIPLLFFMAASQHGVALFA
;
A
#
# COMPACT_ATOMS: atom_id res chain seq x y z
N MET A 1 -12.46 -6.04 -26.23
CA MET A 1 -12.44 -5.54 -24.83
C MET A 1 -13.79 -5.88 -24.23
N ASP A 2 -13.81 -6.74 -23.22
CA ASP A 2 -15.05 -7.04 -22.50
C ASP A 2 -15.35 -5.85 -21.58
N GLN A 3 -16.38 -5.07 -21.93
CA GLN A 3 -16.75 -3.85 -21.21
C GLN A 3 -17.14 -4.14 -19.75
N ILE A 4 -17.73 -5.31 -19.49
CA ILE A 4 -18.11 -5.72 -18.14
C ILE A 4 -16.85 -5.97 -17.32
N VAL A 5 -15.86 -6.64 -17.90
CA VAL A 5 -14.61 -6.93 -17.18
C VAL A 5 -13.80 -5.67 -16.91
N ASP A 6 -13.68 -4.74 -17.88
CA ASP A 6 -13.01 -3.44 -17.64
C ASP A 6 -13.72 -2.64 -16.53
N PHE A 7 -15.06 -2.61 -16.54
CA PHE A 7 -15.84 -1.97 -15.50
C PHE A 7 -15.57 -2.59 -14.12
N LEU A 8 -15.67 -3.92 -14.00
CA LEU A 8 -15.43 -4.62 -12.74
C LEU A 8 -14.01 -4.38 -12.21
N LEU A 9 -13.00 -4.46 -13.08
CA LEU A 9 -11.61 -4.21 -12.69
C LEU A 9 -11.40 -2.78 -12.19
N ARG A 10 -11.99 -1.78 -12.83
CA ARG A 10 -11.92 -0.38 -12.36
C ARG A 10 -12.53 -0.22 -10.97
N TRP A 11 -13.71 -0.79 -10.76
CA TRP A 11 -14.41 -0.70 -9.47
C TRP A 11 -13.65 -1.43 -8.37
N ILE A 12 -13.15 -2.64 -8.64
CA ILE A 12 -12.28 -3.38 -7.72
C ILE A 12 -11.02 -2.58 -7.39
N HIS A 13 -10.34 -2.04 -8.40
CA HIS A 13 -9.15 -1.23 -8.24
C HIS A 13 -9.42 0.00 -7.36
N LEU A 14 -10.52 0.71 -7.62
CA LEU A 14 -10.89 1.91 -6.88
C LEU A 14 -11.18 1.60 -5.41
N PHE A 15 -12.05 0.62 -5.13
CA PHE A 15 -12.40 0.27 -3.74
C PHE A 15 -11.22 -0.26 -2.95
N ALA A 16 -10.45 -1.17 -3.53
CA ALA A 16 -9.26 -1.70 -2.89
C ALA A 16 -8.20 -0.59 -2.68
N GLY A 17 -8.09 0.34 -3.64
CA GLY A 17 -7.20 1.49 -3.56
C GLY A 17 -7.57 2.45 -2.43
N ILE A 18 -8.87 2.68 -2.22
CA ILE A 18 -9.39 3.47 -1.09
C ILE A 18 -8.99 2.82 0.24
N ILE A 19 -9.15 1.51 0.39
CA ILE A 19 -8.77 0.80 1.62
C ILE A 19 -7.25 0.89 1.82
N TRP A 20 -6.47 0.65 0.76
CA TRP A 20 -5.01 0.64 0.85
C TRP A 20 -4.43 2.02 1.14
N VAL A 21 -4.69 3.00 0.28
CA VAL A 21 -4.15 4.35 0.42
C VAL A 21 -4.82 5.07 1.59
N GLY A 22 -6.12 4.88 1.79
CA GLY A 22 -6.85 5.45 2.93
C GLY A 22 -6.26 5.01 4.28
N HIS A 23 -5.88 3.74 4.43
CA HIS A 23 -5.20 3.27 5.65
C HIS A 23 -3.84 3.95 5.86
N ASN A 24 -3.07 4.21 4.79
CA ASN A 24 -1.81 4.95 4.90
C ASN A 24 -2.04 6.36 5.47
N TYR A 25 -3.01 7.11 4.92
CA TYR A 25 -3.34 8.46 5.41
C TYR A 25 -3.95 8.45 6.82
N ALA A 26 -4.82 7.48 7.13
CA ALA A 26 -5.37 7.32 8.48
C ALA A 26 -4.25 7.08 9.51
N SER A 27 -3.27 6.24 9.19
CA SER A 27 -2.05 6.03 9.99
C SER A 27 -1.29 7.35 10.20
N VAL A 28 -1.19 8.20 9.15
CA VAL A 28 -0.52 9.51 9.28
C VAL A 28 -1.21 10.45 10.25
N ILE A 29 -2.53 10.56 10.12
CA ILE A 29 -3.34 11.46 10.94
C ILE A 29 -3.40 10.99 12.39
N GLN A 30 -3.61 9.70 12.62
CA GLN A 30 -3.74 9.15 13.98
C GLN A 30 -2.40 9.12 14.73
N ARG A 31 -1.29 8.88 14.02
CA ARG A 31 0.05 8.78 14.61
C ARG A 31 1.03 9.62 13.80
N PRO A 32 1.06 10.96 13.98
CA PRO A 32 1.92 11.84 13.18
C PRO A 32 3.39 11.72 13.56
N ASN A 33 3.70 11.52 14.85
CA ASN A 33 5.05 11.43 15.38
C ASN A 33 5.37 10.03 15.87
N PHE A 34 6.61 9.60 15.68
CA PHE A 34 7.08 8.34 16.24
C PHE A 34 7.23 8.46 17.76
N ARG A 35 6.59 7.55 18.49
CA ARG A 35 6.79 7.34 19.93
C ARG A 35 7.32 5.92 20.12
N PRO A 36 8.53 5.74 20.69
CA PRO A 36 9.04 4.40 20.99
C PRO A 36 8.08 3.68 21.94
N PRO A 37 7.65 2.46 21.64
CA PRO A 37 6.76 1.73 22.53
C PRO A 37 7.51 1.28 23.78
N GLY A 38 6.93 1.53 24.96
CA GLY A 38 7.43 1.04 26.25
C GLY A 38 7.03 -0.42 26.53
N LYS A 39 7.51 -0.98 27.64
CA LYS A 39 7.09 -2.33 28.12
C LYS A 39 5.58 -2.42 28.36
N GLU A 40 4.97 -1.28 28.69
CA GLU A 40 3.55 -1.12 29.00
C GLU A 40 2.69 -1.02 27.74
N ASP A 41 3.25 -0.45 26.65
CA ASP A 41 2.59 -0.25 25.35
C ASP A 41 2.62 -1.50 24.47
N LEU A 42 3.66 -2.32 24.64
CA LEU A 42 3.77 -3.63 24.02
C LEU A 42 2.93 -4.58 24.86
N GLY A 43 1.61 -4.44 24.70
CA GLY A 43 0.61 -4.99 25.60
C GLY A 43 0.83 -6.46 25.99
N ASP A 44 0.28 -6.80 27.15
CA ASP A 44 0.20 -8.17 27.63
C ASP A 44 -0.43 -9.04 26.52
N GLU A 45 0.31 -10.02 25.99
CA GLU A 45 -0.06 -10.85 24.82
C GLU A 45 -1.31 -11.74 25.08
N GLN A 46 -2.04 -11.51 26.17
CA GLN A 46 -3.06 -12.39 26.75
C GLN A 46 -4.46 -12.25 26.15
N SER A 47 -4.83 -11.12 25.52
CA SER A 47 -6.16 -10.97 24.90
C SER A 47 -6.17 -11.48 23.45
N SER A 48 -6.50 -12.76 23.29
CA SER A 48 -6.62 -13.41 21.98
C SER A 48 -7.62 -12.72 21.04
N VAL A 49 -8.68 -12.11 21.59
CA VAL A 49 -9.67 -11.34 20.82
C VAL A 49 -9.06 -10.06 20.24
N TYR A 50 -8.26 -9.34 21.03
CA TYR A 50 -7.60 -8.11 20.58
C TYR A 50 -6.59 -8.39 19.46
N MET A 51 -5.78 -9.45 19.62
CA MET A 51 -4.82 -9.87 18.59
C MET A 51 -5.51 -10.34 17.31
N ALA A 52 -6.66 -11.02 17.42
CA ALA A 52 -7.46 -11.40 16.26
C ALA A 52 -8.03 -10.18 15.51
N LEU A 53 -8.51 -9.16 16.22
CA LEU A 53 -8.99 -7.91 15.61
C LEU A 53 -7.88 -7.15 14.87
N LEU A 54 -6.72 -6.99 15.51
CA LEU A 54 -5.54 -6.38 14.89
C LEU A 54 -5.07 -7.15 13.65
N GLY A 55 -5.07 -8.48 13.73
CA GLY A 55 -4.74 -9.35 12.60
C GLY A 55 -5.67 -9.15 11.41
N ARG A 56 -6.99 -8.99 11.67
CA ARG A 56 -8.00 -8.75 10.62
C ARG A 56 -7.86 -7.37 10.00
N GLU A 57 -7.66 -6.32 10.80
CA GLU A 57 -7.48 -4.95 10.32
C GLU A 57 -6.25 -4.86 9.39
N HIS A 58 -5.08 -5.28 9.89
CA HIS A 58 -3.83 -5.23 9.13
C HIS A 58 -3.81 -6.24 7.97
N GLY A 59 -4.55 -7.34 8.07
CA GLY A 59 -4.76 -8.27 6.95
C GLY A 59 -5.53 -7.61 5.81
N THR A 60 -6.66 -6.96 6.12
CA THR A 60 -7.55 -6.33 5.13
C THR A 60 -6.80 -5.30 4.29
N PHE A 61 -6.05 -4.40 4.94
CA PHE A 61 -5.21 -3.39 4.27
C PHE A 61 -4.14 -4.03 3.36
N ARG A 62 -3.45 -5.07 3.82
CA ARG A 62 -2.37 -5.72 3.06
C ARG A 62 -2.86 -6.41 1.79
N TYR A 63 -3.98 -7.12 1.89
CA TYR A 63 -4.55 -7.79 0.72
C TYR A 63 -5.26 -6.81 -0.21
N ALA A 64 -5.85 -5.73 0.30
CA ALA A 64 -6.36 -4.64 -0.53
C ALA A 64 -5.26 -4.04 -1.44
N ALA A 65 -4.02 -3.93 -0.94
CA ALA A 65 -2.90 -3.48 -1.77
C ALA A 65 -2.63 -4.40 -2.98
N ILE A 66 -2.63 -5.72 -2.75
CA ILE A 66 -2.46 -6.72 -3.82
C ILE A 66 -3.61 -6.63 -4.82
N VAL A 67 -4.86 -6.59 -4.33
CA VAL A 67 -6.06 -6.53 -5.17
C VAL A 67 -6.05 -5.27 -6.03
N THR A 68 -5.70 -4.12 -5.45
CA THR A 68 -5.55 -2.86 -6.18
C THR A 68 -4.53 -3.02 -7.30
N TRP A 69 -3.34 -3.48 -6.98
CA TRP A 69 -2.25 -3.60 -7.95
C TRP A 69 -2.59 -4.60 -9.08
N LEU A 70 -3.12 -5.78 -8.75
CA LEU A 70 -3.54 -6.79 -9.72
C LEU A 70 -4.67 -6.29 -10.62
N ALA A 71 -5.64 -5.57 -10.08
CA ALA A 71 -6.71 -4.98 -10.90
C ALA A 71 -6.15 -3.92 -11.86
N GLY A 72 -5.16 -3.13 -11.43
CA GLY A 72 -4.44 -2.17 -12.27
C GLY A 72 -3.70 -2.84 -13.43
N VAL A 73 -2.95 -3.91 -13.13
CA VAL A 73 -2.28 -4.74 -14.14
C VAL A 73 -3.28 -5.38 -15.09
N GLY A 74 -4.39 -5.90 -14.57
CA GLY A 74 -5.46 -6.51 -15.36
C GLY A 74 -6.05 -5.53 -16.38
N MET A 75 -6.30 -4.28 -15.97
CA MET A 75 -6.78 -3.23 -16.89
C MET A 75 -5.76 -2.92 -18.00
N LEU A 76 -4.49 -2.77 -17.65
CA LEU A 76 -3.44 -2.50 -18.64
C LEU A 76 -3.24 -3.69 -19.59
N TRP A 77 -3.31 -4.92 -19.08
CA TRP A 77 -3.21 -6.14 -19.86
C TRP A 77 -4.34 -6.26 -20.88
N GLN A 78 -5.59 -6.06 -20.45
CA GLN A 78 -6.77 -6.17 -21.32
C GLN A 78 -6.79 -5.14 -22.46
N ARG A 79 -6.15 -3.99 -22.26
CA ARG A 79 -6.02 -2.96 -23.28
C ARG A 79 -4.80 -3.15 -24.18
N GLY A 80 -3.98 -4.17 -23.93
CA GLY A 80 -2.72 -4.39 -24.66
C GLY A 80 -1.63 -3.35 -24.34
N LEU A 81 -1.79 -2.59 -23.26
CA LEU A 81 -0.92 -1.45 -22.91
C LEU A 81 0.12 -1.80 -21.84
N LEU A 82 0.05 -2.99 -21.23
CA LEU A 82 0.87 -3.34 -20.07
C LEU A 82 2.36 -3.21 -20.34
N ILE A 83 2.86 -3.82 -21.42
CA ILE A 83 4.29 -3.83 -21.72
C ILE A 83 4.79 -2.41 -21.99
N ASP A 84 4.03 -1.62 -22.73
CA ASP A 84 4.43 -0.25 -23.07
C ASP A 84 4.35 0.70 -21.86
N ALA A 85 3.42 0.46 -20.92
CA ALA A 85 3.38 1.17 -19.64
C ALA A 85 4.55 0.79 -18.74
N ILE A 86 4.86 -0.51 -18.60
CA ILE A 86 6.00 -1.00 -17.79
C ILE A 86 7.32 -0.48 -18.37
N THR A 87 7.46 -0.48 -19.69
CA THR A 87 8.66 0.01 -20.40
C THR A 87 8.66 1.52 -20.63
N MET A 88 7.63 2.23 -20.12
CA MET A 88 7.49 3.69 -20.15
C MET A 88 7.64 4.31 -21.54
N LYS A 89 6.95 3.75 -22.54
CA LYS A 89 6.99 4.24 -23.92
C LYS A 89 6.00 5.36 -24.17
N GLY A 90 6.47 6.48 -24.72
CA GLY A 90 5.64 7.60 -25.15
C GLY A 90 4.72 8.11 -24.04
N TYR A 91 3.47 8.42 -24.39
CA TYR A 91 2.47 8.89 -23.41
C TYR A 91 2.18 7.88 -22.28
N LEU A 92 2.38 6.58 -22.52
CA LEU A 92 2.17 5.55 -21.50
C LEU A 92 3.21 5.60 -20.37
N ALA A 93 4.29 6.36 -20.51
CA ALA A 93 5.21 6.65 -19.42
C ALA A 93 4.50 7.26 -18.20
N VAL A 94 3.45 8.07 -18.42
CA VAL A 94 2.70 8.73 -17.34
C VAL A 94 2.03 7.69 -16.44
N ILE A 95 1.26 6.75 -17.01
CA ILE A 95 0.66 5.67 -16.23
C ILE A 95 1.70 4.65 -15.76
N GLY A 96 2.78 4.45 -16.54
CA GLY A 96 3.93 3.64 -16.17
C GLY A 96 4.60 4.08 -14.87
N MET A 97 4.75 5.39 -14.66
CA MET A 97 5.23 5.95 -13.39
C MET A 97 4.29 5.59 -12.23
N GLY A 98 2.98 5.71 -12.43
CA GLY A 98 1.98 5.26 -11.46
C GLY A 98 2.09 3.76 -11.14
N PHE A 99 2.29 2.92 -12.15
CA PHE A 99 2.51 1.47 -11.97
C PHE A 99 3.77 1.18 -11.13
N TRP A 100 4.90 1.80 -11.43
CA TRP A 100 6.15 1.56 -10.71
C TRP A 100 6.11 2.07 -9.27
N LEU A 101 5.57 3.26 -9.03
CA LEU A 101 5.36 3.78 -7.69
C LEU A 101 4.47 2.85 -6.86
N GLY A 102 3.39 2.33 -7.46
CA GLY A 102 2.48 1.39 -6.80
C GLY A 102 3.16 0.06 -6.50
N THR A 103 4.00 -0.42 -7.43
CA THR A 103 4.80 -1.63 -7.25
C THR A 103 5.80 -1.47 -6.10
N LEU A 104 6.50 -0.33 -6.03
CA LEU A 104 7.44 -0.03 -4.93
C LEU A 104 6.71 0.08 -3.58
N MET A 105 5.53 0.71 -3.55
CA MET A 105 4.72 0.78 -2.33
C MET A 105 4.24 -0.59 -1.86
N LEU A 106 3.82 -1.46 -2.80
CA LEU A 106 3.41 -2.84 -2.52
C LEU A 106 4.59 -3.65 -1.99
N ALA A 107 5.77 -3.51 -2.60
CA ALA A 107 6.98 -4.17 -2.16
C ALA A 107 7.41 -3.71 -0.76
N ASN A 108 7.41 -2.40 -0.50
CA ASN A 108 7.69 -1.86 0.83
C ASN A 108 6.70 -2.38 1.88
N LEU A 109 5.41 -2.48 1.55
CA LEU A 109 4.41 -3.04 2.44
C LEU A 109 4.68 -4.52 2.79
N TRP A 110 4.94 -5.36 1.79
CA TRP A 110 5.03 -6.81 1.99
C TRP A 110 6.41 -7.28 2.47
N PHE A 111 7.49 -6.64 2.02
CA PHE A 111 8.86 -7.07 2.32
C PHE A 111 9.51 -6.28 3.46
N ILE A 112 9.05 -5.07 3.76
CA ILE A 112 9.65 -4.22 4.81
C ILE A 112 8.68 -4.04 5.98
N LEU A 113 7.48 -3.49 5.72
CA LEU A 113 6.52 -3.18 6.78
C LEU A 113 6.06 -4.44 7.49
N TRP A 114 5.50 -5.40 6.74
CA TRP A 114 4.85 -6.58 7.32
C TRP A 114 5.78 -7.47 8.16
N PRO A 115 7.01 -7.81 7.73
CA PRO A 115 7.92 -8.62 8.55
C PRO A 115 8.29 -7.97 9.88
N ASN A 116 8.47 -6.65 9.89
CA ASN A 116 8.75 -5.89 11.12
C ASN A 116 7.49 -5.74 11.99
N GLN A 117 6.34 -5.49 11.36
CA GLN A 117 5.06 -5.35 12.07
C GLN A 117 4.65 -6.64 12.79
N LYS A 118 4.94 -7.82 12.22
CA LYS A 118 4.72 -9.11 12.92
C LYS A 118 5.43 -9.20 14.26
N LYS A 119 6.66 -8.67 14.36
CA LYS A 119 7.44 -8.65 15.59
C LYS A 119 6.89 -7.64 16.60
N VAL A 120 6.47 -6.47 16.11
CA VAL A 120 5.88 -5.42 16.95
C VAL A 120 4.56 -5.88 17.57
N LEU A 121 3.72 -6.58 16.80
CA LEU A 121 2.41 -7.06 17.22
C LEU A 121 2.46 -8.38 18.03
N GLY A 122 3.64 -8.97 18.21
CA GLY A 122 3.78 -10.24 18.95
C GLY A 122 3.38 -11.49 18.17
N PHE A 123 3.10 -11.41 16.87
CA PHE A 123 2.90 -12.61 16.04
C PHE A 123 4.16 -13.47 15.92
N ILE A 124 5.32 -12.85 16.07
CA ILE A 124 6.62 -13.51 16.16
C ILE A 124 7.33 -12.93 17.37
N TYR A 125 7.82 -13.81 18.25
CA TYR A 125 8.60 -13.40 19.41
C TYR A 125 9.85 -12.62 18.99
N ALA A 126 10.07 -11.48 19.63
CA ALA A 126 11.28 -10.67 19.52
C ALA A 126 11.53 -9.98 20.88
N PRO A 127 12.79 -9.82 21.32
CA PRO A 127 13.11 -9.09 22.54
C PRO A 127 12.74 -7.59 22.40
N LEU A 128 12.63 -6.91 23.54
CA LEU A 128 12.11 -5.53 23.61
C LEU A 128 12.88 -4.55 22.73
N ASP A 129 14.21 -4.60 22.78
CA ASP A 129 15.11 -3.76 21.98
C ASP A 129 14.87 -3.96 20.48
N GLU A 130 14.67 -5.21 20.05
CA GLU A 130 14.33 -5.52 18.67
C GLU A 130 12.93 -5.02 18.30
N ARG A 131 11.93 -5.18 19.18
CA ARG A 131 10.56 -4.68 18.94
C ARG A 131 10.55 -3.16 18.76
N VAL A 132 11.30 -2.41 19.57
CA VAL A 132 11.43 -0.95 19.45
C VAL A 132 12.04 -0.56 18.10
N ARG A 133 13.09 -1.26 17.67
CA ARG A 133 13.69 -1.05 16.34
C ARG A 133 12.70 -1.36 15.21
N CYS A 134 12.00 -2.50 15.29
CA CYS A 134 10.98 -2.88 14.32
C CYS A 134 9.80 -1.91 14.27
N ALA A 135 9.41 -1.33 15.41
CA ALA A 135 8.37 -0.30 15.47
C ALA A 135 8.79 0.96 14.70
N ARG A 136 10.06 1.38 14.83
CA ARG A 136 10.61 2.50 14.05
C ARG A 136 10.61 2.21 12.55
N ILE A 137 11.02 1.01 12.14
CA ILE A 137 11.01 0.59 10.73
C ILE A 137 9.57 0.56 10.18
N THR A 138 8.64 -0.01 10.94
CA THR A 138 7.21 -0.06 10.56
C THR A 138 6.62 1.34 10.39
N PHE A 139 6.93 2.25 11.32
CA PHE A 139 6.52 3.65 11.24
C PHE A 139 7.06 4.34 9.98
N LEU A 140 8.39 4.29 9.78
CA LEU A 140 9.03 4.91 8.61
C LEU A 140 8.52 4.33 7.29
N SER A 141 8.38 3.01 7.22
CA SER A 141 7.85 2.31 6.04
C SER A 141 6.42 2.78 5.71
N SER A 142 5.56 2.95 6.72
CA SER A 142 4.21 3.53 6.53
C SER A 142 4.26 4.98 6.02
N ARG A 143 5.18 5.81 6.54
CA ARG A 143 5.37 7.19 6.04
C ARG A 143 5.84 7.21 4.60
N THR A 144 6.80 6.37 4.24
CA THR A 144 7.29 6.22 2.86
C THR A 144 6.15 5.87 1.91
N ASN A 145 5.31 4.89 2.26
CA ASN A 145 4.13 4.56 1.43
C ASN A 145 3.17 5.74 1.26
N THR A 146 2.94 6.52 2.31
CA THR A 146 2.08 7.71 2.20
C THR A 146 2.70 8.76 1.29
N MET A 147 3.99 9.06 1.44
CA MET A 147 4.68 10.05 0.62
C MET A 147 4.75 9.62 -0.86
N LEU A 148 4.97 8.32 -1.13
CA LEU A 148 4.95 7.78 -2.50
C LEU A 148 3.54 7.76 -3.11
N SER A 149 2.49 7.67 -2.30
CA SER A 149 1.12 7.70 -2.82
C SER A 149 0.72 9.05 -3.43
N ILE A 150 1.36 10.15 -3.02
CA ILE A 150 1.09 11.49 -3.55
C ILE A 150 1.44 11.57 -5.05
N PRO A 151 2.70 11.34 -5.49
CA PRO A 151 3.02 11.34 -6.91
C PRO A 151 2.32 10.20 -7.67
N LEU A 152 2.07 9.05 -7.02
CA LEU A 152 1.30 7.97 -7.64
C LEU A 152 -0.10 8.41 -8.06
N LEU A 153 -0.86 9.03 -7.15
CA LEU A 153 -2.21 9.52 -7.43
C LEU A 153 -2.19 10.62 -8.50
N PHE A 154 -1.18 11.49 -8.46
CA PHE A 154 -0.96 12.49 -9.50
C PHE A 154 -0.81 11.85 -10.88
N PHE A 155 0.08 10.86 -11.04
CA PHE A 155 0.31 10.19 -12.33
C PHE A 155 -0.92 9.41 -12.81
N MET A 156 -1.67 8.79 -11.90
CA MET A 156 -2.94 8.14 -12.23
C MET A 156 -3.95 9.13 -12.80
N ALA A 157 -4.16 10.27 -12.14
CA ALA A 157 -5.07 11.32 -12.60
C ALA A 157 -4.60 11.95 -13.92
N ALA A 158 -3.30 12.25 -14.03
CA ALA A 158 -2.69 12.81 -15.23
C ALA A 158 -2.85 11.92 -16.46
N SER A 159 -2.75 10.60 -16.31
CA SER A 159 -2.90 9.66 -17.43
C SER A 159 -4.30 9.61 -18.05
N GLN A 160 -5.31 10.15 -17.36
CA GLN A 160 -6.69 10.18 -17.85
C GLN A 160 -7.18 11.60 -18.16
N HIS A 161 -6.68 12.60 -17.45
CA HIS A 161 -7.18 13.98 -17.54
C HIS A 161 -6.11 15.00 -17.95
N GLY A 162 -4.83 14.63 -17.90
CA GLY A 162 -3.70 15.54 -18.05
C GLY A 162 -3.07 15.52 -19.45
N VAL A 163 -3.80 15.19 -20.51
CA VAL A 163 -3.25 15.11 -21.89
C VAL A 163 -2.50 16.39 -22.26
N ALA A 164 -2.96 17.57 -21.83
CA ALA A 164 -2.30 18.86 -22.09
C ALA A 164 -0.98 19.09 -21.32
N LEU A 165 -0.71 18.35 -20.24
CA LEU A 165 0.53 18.49 -19.45
C LEU A 165 1.69 17.66 -20.01
N PHE A 166 1.39 16.71 -20.89
CA PHE A 166 2.35 15.72 -21.43
C PHE A 166 2.25 15.58 -22.95
N ALA A 167 1.64 16.57 -23.64
CA ALA A 167 1.55 16.68 -25.09
C ALA A 167 2.71 17.47 -25.68
#